data_AF-A0A7C3SGZ8-F1
#
_entry.id   AF-A0A7C3SGZ8-F1
#
_cell.length_a   1.000
_cell.length_b   1.000
_cell.length_c   1.000
_cell.angle_alpha   90.00
_cell.angle_beta   90.00
_cell.angle_gamma   90.00
#
_symmetry.space_group_name_H-M   'P 1'
#
loop_
_entity.id
_entity.type
_entity.pdbx_description
1 polymer ?
#
loop_
_entity_poly.entity_id
_entity_poly.type
_entity_poly.pdbx_seq_one_letter_code
_entity_poly.pdbx_strand_id
1 'polypeptide(L)'
;WWYVTPYLYDRQGRLVGKYRKSHCLPYERGPGPDAGFALGDDLPVFSTDIGPIGLKIGTDHYFPEIDMVLRRRGAKLIVWSTSPFPVRDEHWITFALQGRAVDLDVYYAVARYAGRKGYGGYEDRFSWTGTWPIGRAQVFAPDGHTLADSGHAGGLAVATVPAAALVGSVNPKAGLDTEGPYRLATAPNDQLPPPWPRSSDKPRTARVAAVECEPNIDRLLEKLDHCGQQHCDLVCLWEYVWYQNDQEVEKYRQRNEQWLRQIAEKAGKHKMYIVIAGELHRGFNEAILYDRQGKELGRYTKIIQTTPKESKYYQAGDRVGIFDLDFGRICVKICADVYAPLLDLTAGLHQVDLMLHPTQDAGPYGEFIRWRDGHRAVDHGYFLLRATSPCGPSDHRAYILDPWGMVLAASQHLTNNEPVIVNLQLDNRPKYFEWPERLRAKGPYPDGYQQKQWPVAKGDLRSVLLQHRRPELYRPKP
;
A
#
# COMPACT_ATOMS: atom_id res chain seq x y z
N TRP A 1 -21.40 -15.18 -24.27
CA TRP A 1 -20.67 -14.83 -23.04
C TRP A 1 -21.63 -14.36 -21.96
N TRP A 2 -21.47 -14.83 -20.72
CA TRP A 2 -22.23 -14.40 -19.53
C TRP A 2 -21.37 -13.45 -18.68
N TYR A 3 -21.97 -12.77 -17.70
CA TYR A 3 -21.27 -11.82 -16.81
C TYR A 3 -21.36 -12.27 -15.35
N VAL A 4 -20.32 -11.99 -14.57
CA VAL A 4 -20.40 -11.97 -13.10
C VAL A 4 -20.92 -10.59 -12.67
N THR A 5 -22.04 -10.52 -11.95
CA THR A 5 -22.77 -9.26 -11.74
C THR A 5 -23.42 -9.19 -10.36
N PRO A 6 -23.01 -8.27 -9.46
CA PRO A 6 -23.84 -7.83 -8.34
C PRO A 6 -24.93 -6.84 -8.81
N TYR A 7 -26.10 -6.95 -8.17
CA TYR A 7 -27.28 -6.12 -8.41
C TYR A 7 -27.63 -5.34 -7.14
N LEU A 8 -27.98 -4.08 -7.28
CA LEU A 8 -28.43 -3.22 -6.19
C LEU A 8 -29.93 -2.95 -6.35
N TYR A 9 -30.70 -3.30 -5.32
CA TYR A 9 -32.14 -3.02 -5.23
C TYR A 9 -32.39 -1.97 -4.14
N ASP A 10 -33.37 -1.10 -4.37
CA ASP A 10 -33.80 -0.12 -3.38
C ASP A 10 -34.74 -0.72 -2.31
N ARG A 11 -35.16 0.10 -1.37
CA ARG A 11 -36.07 -0.28 -0.28
C ARG A 11 -37.47 -0.69 -0.75
N GLN A 12 -37.85 -0.37 -1.98
CA GLN A 12 -39.10 -0.78 -2.62
C GLN A 12 -38.93 -2.03 -3.49
N GLY A 13 -37.73 -2.63 -3.51
CA GLY A 13 -37.42 -3.81 -4.31
C GLY A 13 -37.20 -3.52 -5.80
N ARG A 14 -37.03 -2.25 -6.19
CA ARG A 14 -36.74 -1.87 -7.59
C ARG A 14 -35.25 -1.94 -7.85
N LEU A 15 -34.85 -2.38 -9.05
CA LEU A 15 -33.44 -2.42 -9.45
C LEU A 15 -32.92 -0.98 -9.63
N VAL A 16 -31.97 -0.58 -8.78
CA VAL A 16 -31.25 0.70 -8.89
C VAL A 16 -30.18 0.61 -9.96
N GLY A 17 -29.47 -0.51 -10.01
CA GLY A 17 -28.39 -0.71 -10.96
C GLY A 17 -27.65 -2.03 -10.78
N LYS A 18 -26.69 -2.25 -11.66
CA LYS A 18 -25.85 -3.46 -11.67
C LYS A 18 -24.43 -3.10 -11.99
N TYR A 19 -23.49 -3.82 -11.41
CA TYR A 19 -22.08 -3.73 -11.73
C TYR A 19 -21.65 -5.02 -12.43
N ARG A 20 -20.94 -4.93 -13.54
CA ARG A 20 -20.36 -6.11 -14.21
C ARG A 20 -18.90 -6.19 -13.82
N LYS A 21 -18.46 -7.36 -13.35
CA LYS A 21 -17.08 -7.61 -12.93
C LYS A 21 -16.10 -7.06 -13.96
N SER A 22 -15.21 -6.16 -13.51
CA SER A 22 -14.36 -5.38 -14.41
C SER A 22 -13.04 -6.06 -14.74
N HIS A 23 -12.49 -6.85 -13.81
CA HIS A 23 -11.20 -7.52 -13.93
C HIS A 23 -11.35 -9.04 -13.83
N CYS A 24 -10.42 -9.79 -14.44
CA CYS A 24 -10.40 -11.25 -14.40
C CYS A 24 -8.96 -11.73 -14.26
N LEU A 25 -8.70 -12.54 -13.24
CA LEU A 25 -7.41 -13.21 -13.05
C LEU A 25 -7.36 -14.51 -13.87
N PRO A 26 -6.15 -15.02 -14.22
CA PRO A 26 -6.01 -16.19 -15.08
C PRO A 26 -6.81 -17.41 -14.63
N TYR A 27 -6.90 -17.67 -13.31
CA TYR A 27 -7.62 -18.83 -12.79
C TYR A 27 -9.14 -18.75 -12.99
N GLU A 28 -9.69 -17.55 -13.17
CA GLU A 28 -11.14 -17.32 -13.30
C GLU A 28 -11.66 -17.59 -14.72
N ARG A 29 -10.77 -17.65 -15.73
CA ARG A 29 -11.17 -17.93 -17.12
C ARG A 29 -11.55 -19.38 -17.35
N GLY A 30 -11.14 -20.33 -16.49
CA GLY A 30 -11.33 -21.76 -16.75
C GLY A 30 -10.46 -22.28 -17.91
N PRO A 31 -10.52 -23.58 -18.25
CA PRO A 31 -9.70 -24.16 -19.30
C PRO A 31 -10.33 -24.03 -20.69
N GLY A 32 -9.55 -23.56 -21.66
CA GLY A 32 -9.92 -23.48 -23.07
C GLY A 32 -10.12 -22.03 -23.57
N PRO A 33 -10.11 -21.83 -24.90
CA PRO A 33 -10.19 -20.49 -25.51
C PRO A 33 -11.56 -19.81 -25.33
N ASP A 34 -12.63 -20.59 -25.18
CA ASP A 34 -14.01 -20.10 -25.03
C ASP A 34 -14.51 -20.10 -23.58
N ALA A 35 -13.63 -20.43 -22.63
CA ALA A 35 -13.96 -20.47 -21.22
C ALA A 35 -13.91 -19.06 -20.59
N GLY A 36 -14.81 -18.80 -19.64
CA GLY A 36 -14.83 -17.59 -18.82
C GLY A 36 -16.11 -16.76 -18.96
N PHE A 37 -16.00 -15.49 -18.60
CA PHE A 37 -17.09 -14.51 -18.61
C PHE A 37 -16.66 -13.21 -19.28
N ALA A 38 -17.63 -12.48 -19.82
CA ALA A 38 -17.40 -11.14 -20.33
C ALA A 38 -17.14 -10.16 -19.17
N LEU A 39 -16.26 -9.20 -19.40
CA LEU A 39 -15.94 -8.15 -18.45
C LEU A 39 -16.83 -6.92 -18.63
N GLY A 40 -17.13 -6.25 -17.52
CA GLY A 40 -17.73 -4.91 -17.53
C GLY A 40 -16.72 -3.86 -18.01
N ASP A 41 -17.23 -2.78 -18.57
CA ASP A 41 -16.48 -1.64 -19.12
C ASP A 41 -16.65 -0.37 -18.28
N ASP A 42 -17.14 -0.50 -17.04
CA ASP A 42 -17.37 0.62 -16.15
C ASP A 42 -17.24 0.27 -14.67
N LEU A 43 -16.99 1.29 -13.85
CA LEU A 43 -16.97 1.28 -12.39
C LEU A 43 -18.06 2.22 -11.82
N PRO A 44 -19.36 1.90 -12.00
CA PRO A 44 -20.46 2.78 -11.60
C PRO A 44 -20.59 2.95 -10.08
N VAL A 45 -21.04 4.16 -9.69
CA VAL A 45 -21.52 4.49 -8.34
C VAL A 45 -22.98 4.87 -8.46
N PHE A 46 -23.81 4.37 -7.55
CA PHE A 46 -25.26 4.52 -7.58
C PHE A 46 -25.71 5.51 -6.52
N SER A 47 -26.42 6.56 -6.91
CA SER A 47 -27.11 7.44 -5.97
C SER A 47 -28.29 6.69 -5.34
N THR A 48 -28.34 6.66 -4.02
CA THR A 48 -29.46 6.08 -3.27
C THR A 48 -29.96 7.06 -2.21
N ASP A 49 -31.07 6.73 -1.55
CA ASP A 49 -31.64 7.51 -0.45
C ASP A 49 -30.78 7.49 0.83
N ILE A 50 -29.78 6.61 0.92
CA ILE A 50 -28.78 6.60 1.98
C ILE A 50 -27.42 7.13 1.56
N GLY A 51 -27.25 7.53 0.29
CA GLY A 51 -26.00 8.08 -0.24
C GLY A 51 -25.41 7.28 -1.40
N PRO A 52 -24.25 7.70 -1.94
CA PRO A 52 -23.61 7.05 -3.08
C PRO A 52 -22.98 5.69 -2.72
N ILE A 53 -23.37 4.63 -3.43
CA ILE A 53 -22.89 3.26 -3.22
C ILE A 53 -22.07 2.77 -4.42
N GLY A 54 -20.83 2.35 -4.17
CA GLY A 54 -19.99 1.62 -5.12
C GLY A 54 -20.12 0.11 -4.93
N LEU A 55 -20.02 -0.66 -6.02
CA LEU A 55 -20.06 -2.13 -5.99
C LEU A 55 -18.77 -2.72 -6.56
N LYS A 56 -18.27 -3.79 -5.95
CA LYS A 56 -17.20 -4.65 -6.52
C LYS A 56 -17.45 -6.12 -6.22
N ILE A 57 -16.81 -7.04 -6.95
CA ILE A 57 -17.03 -8.48 -6.77
C ILE A 57 -15.78 -9.34 -6.90
N GLY A 58 -15.62 -10.30 -5.98
CA GLY A 58 -14.57 -11.32 -6.02
C GLY A 58 -13.17 -10.72 -6.10
N THR A 59 -12.40 -11.11 -7.10
CA THR A 59 -11.00 -10.70 -7.31
C THR A 59 -10.79 -9.22 -7.64
N ASP A 60 -11.85 -8.43 -7.82
CA ASP A 60 -11.74 -6.96 -7.98
C ASP A 60 -11.00 -6.34 -6.80
N HIS A 61 -11.05 -6.97 -5.62
CA HIS A 61 -10.29 -6.54 -4.44
C HIS A 61 -8.78 -6.44 -4.69
N TYR A 62 -8.20 -7.24 -5.58
CA TYR A 62 -6.76 -7.15 -5.86
C TYR A 62 -6.35 -5.89 -6.65
N PHE A 63 -7.31 -5.11 -7.14
CA PHE A 63 -7.06 -3.90 -7.92
C PHE A 63 -7.51 -2.66 -7.10
N PRO A 64 -6.62 -2.07 -6.29
CA PRO A 64 -6.96 -0.92 -5.44
C PRO A 64 -7.47 0.29 -6.23
N GLU A 65 -7.09 0.41 -7.52
CA GLU A 65 -7.58 1.48 -8.39
C GLU A 65 -9.11 1.46 -8.55
N ILE A 66 -9.75 0.29 -8.43
CA ILE A 66 -11.22 0.19 -8.45
C ILE A 66 -11.80 1.00 -7.29
N ASP A 67 -11.29 0.80 -6.07
CA ASP A 67 -11.79 1.50 -4.89
C ASP A 67 -11.50 3.01 -4.98
N MET A 68 -10.32 3.37 -5.49
CA MET A 68 -9.94 4.77 -5.72
C MET A 68 -10.87 5.46 -6.72
N VAL A 69 -11.23 4.81 -7.83
CA VAL A 69 -12.16 5.36 -8.84
C VAL A 69 -13.57 5.46 -8.27
N LEU A 70 -14.06 4.42 -7.58
CA LEU A 70 -15.36 4.46 -6.92
C LEU A 70 -15.42 5.65 -5.94
N ARG A 71 -14.37 5.86 -5.14
CA ARG A 71 -14.30 7.02 -4.23
C ARG A 71 -14.26 8.35 -4.98
N ARG A 72 -13.48 8.48 -6.05
CA ARG A 72 -13.43 9.69 -6.90
C ARG A 72 -14.78 10.00 -7.55
N ARG A 73 -15.56 8.97 -7.88
CA ARG A 73 -16.93 9.09 -8.40
C ARG A 73 -17.98 9.36 -7.32
N GLY A 74 -17.57 9.48 -6.06
CA GLY A 74 -18.40 9.93 -4.95
C GLY A 74 -18.87 8.83 -4.00
N ALA A 75 -18.48 7.57 -4.19
CA ALA A 75 -18.85 6.49 -3.28
C ALA A 75 -18.45 6.82 -1.83
N LYS A 76 -19.41 6.65 -0.92
CA LYS A 76 -19.21 6.73 0.53
C LYS A 76 -19.32 5.37 1.22
N LEU A 77 -20.02 4.43 0.57
CA LEU A 77 -20.08 3.03 0.92
C LEU A 77 -19.64 2.20 -0.29
N ILE A 78 -18.67 1.31 -0.11
CA ILE A 78 -18.31 0.31 -1.10
C ILE A 78 -18.77 -1.07 -0.60
N VAL A 79 -19.63 -1.71 -1.39
CA VAL A 79 -20.14 -3.05 -1.11
C VAL A 79 -19.32 -4.06 -1.90
N TRP A 80 -18.81 -5.08 -1.21
CA TRP A 80 -18.04 -6.16 -1.83
C TRP A 80 -18.71 -7.51 -1.57
N SER A 81 -19.17 -8.14 -2.66
CA SER A 81 -19.62 -9.53 -2.62
C SER A 81 -18.48 -10.44 -3.06
N THR A 82 -18.21 -11.52 -2.32
CA THR A 82 -17.08 -12.40 -2.67
C THR A 82 -17.30 -13.86 -2.30
N SER A 83 -17.00 -14.72 -3.27
CA SER A 83 -16.74 -16.14 -3.04
C SER A 83 -15.26 -16.35 -2.65
N PRO A 84 -14.88 -17.56 -2.24
CA PRO A 84 -13.48 -17.89 -1.98
C PRO A 84 -12.63 -18.01 -3.26
N PHE A 85 -11.31 -17.87 -3.12
CA PHE A 85 -10.29 -17.93 -4.19
C PHE A 85 -9.22 -18.98 -3.85
N PRO A 86 -8.34 -19.37 -4.81
CA PRO A 86 -7.31 -20.39 -4.61
C PRO A 86 -6.50 -20.25 -3.31
N VAL A 87 -5.98 -19.07 -2.97
CA VAL A 87 -5.38 -18.80 -1.66
C VAL A 87 -6.00 -17.55 -1.06
N ARG A 88 -6.41 -17.64 0.20
CA ARG A 88 -6.77 -16.47 1.00
C ARG A 88 -6.13 -16.58 2.37
N ASP A 89 -5.58 -15.48 2.80
CA ASP A 89 -5.30 -15.20 4.19
C ASP A 89 -6.33 -14.14 4.63
N GLU A 90 -7.12 -14.45 5.66
CA GLU A 90 -8.16 -13.53 6.13
C GLU A 90 -7.54 -12.23 6.65
N HIS A 91 -6.41 -12.32 7.35
CA HIS A 91 -5.71 -11.14 7.84
C HIS A 91 -5.32 -10.26 6.66
N TRP A 92 -4.68 -10.81 5.64
CA TRP A 92 -4.26 -10.03 4.48
C TRP A 92 -5.42 -9.25 3.83
N ILE A 93 -6.57 -9.90 3.60
CA ILE A 93 -7.71 -9.22 2.96
C ILE A 93 -8.38 -8.21 3.89
N THR A 94 -8.61 -8.58 5.15
CA THR A 94 -9.26 -7.71 6.13
C THR A 94 -8.40 -6.48 6.39
N PHE A 95 -7.10 -6.68 6.59
CA PHE A 95 -6.14 -5.61 6.79
C PHE A 95 -6.08 -4.66 5.59
N ALA A 96 -6.11 -5.21 4.35
CA ALA A 96 -6.21 -4.41 3.14
C ALA A 96 -7.47 -3.52 3.12
N LEU A 97 -8.64 -4.08 3.47
CA LEU A 97 -9.89 -3.33 3.52
C LEU A 97 -9.90 -2.25 4.60
N GLN A 98 -9.39 -2.53 5.79
CA GLN A 98 -9.30 -1.56 6.89
C GLN A 98 -8.44 -0.36 6.47
N GLY A 99 -7.26 -0.63 5.90
CA GLY A 99 -6.39 0.44 5.43
C GLY A 99 -6.95 1.21 4.24
N ARG A 100 -7.64 0.56 3.30
CA ARG A 100 -8.36 1.27 2.23
C ARG A 100 -9.53 2.11 2.75
N ALA A 101 -10.18 1.70 3.84
CA ALA A 101 -11.24 2.49 4.48
C ALA A 101 -10.67 3.81 5.01
N VAL A 102 -9.50 3.71 5.66
CA VAL A 102 -8.67 4.84 6.11
C VAL A 102 -8.25 5.74 4.96
N ASP A 103 -7.63 5.18 3.91
CA ASP A 103 -7.07 5.96 2.81
C ASP A 103 -8.10 6.69 1.97
N LEU A 104 -9.27 6.07 1.80
CA LEU A 104 -10.31 6.56 0.90
C LEU A 104 -11.44 7.26 1.64
N ASP A 105 -11.45 7.25 2.97
CA ASP A 105 -12.56 7.78 3.77
C ASP A 105 -13.91 7.19 3.32
N VAL A 106 -14.00 5.85 3.37
CA VAL A 106 -15.19 5.09 2.95
C VAL A 106 -15.58 4.03 3.96
N TYR A 107 -16.87 3.75 4.04
CA TYR A 107 -17.37 2.53 4.67
C TYR A 107 -17.23 1.36 3.70
N TYR A 108 -16.95 0.18 4.24
CA TYR A 108 -17.08 -1.08 3.49
C TYR A 108 -18.18 -1.95 4.10
N ALA A 109 -18.99 -2.56 3.25
CA ALA A 109 -19.86 -3.68 3.63
C ALA A 109 -19.48 -4.91 2.80
N VAL A 110 -19.05 -5.96 3.48
CA VAL A 110 -18.50 -7.16 2.85
C VAL A 110 -19.43 -8.33 3.10
N ALA A 111 -19.91 -8.93 2.01
CA ALA A 111 -20.60 -10.20 2.03
C ALA A 111 -19.65 -11.28 1.51
N ARG A 112 -19.29 -12.24 2.36
CA ARG A 112 -18.35 -13.31 2.04
C ARG A 112 -18.99 -14.67 2.25
N TYR A 113 -18.63 -15.63 1.41
CA TYR A 113 -18.97 -17.04 1.66
C TYR A 113 -18.52 -17.46 3.06
N ALA A 114 -19.46 -18.00 3.83
CA ALA A 114 -19.25 -18.58 5.15
C ALA A 114 -19.84 -19.99 5.15
N GLY A 115 -19.10 -20.97 5.66
CA GLY A 115 -19.52 -22.37 5.69
C GLY A 115 -19.34 -22.96 7.09
N ARG A 116 -20.20 -23.90 7.49
CA ARG A 116 -20.18 -24.53 8.83
C ARG A 116 -18.84 -25.16 9.23
N LYS A 117 -18.04 -25.57 8.25
CA LYS A 117 -16.71 -26.21 8.45
C LYS A 117 -15.53 -25.26 8.20
N GLY A 118 -15.82 -23.96 8.01
CA GLY A 118 -14.86 -23.00 7.50
C GLY A 118 -14.44 -23.30 6.05
N TYR A 119 -13.95 -22.29 5.31
CA TYR A 119 -13.33 -22.52 4.01
C TYR A 119 -11.83 -22.83 4.17
N GLY A 120 -11.28 -23.76 3.37
CA GLY A 120 -9.84 -24.06 3.38
C GLY A 120 -9.40 -25.41 3.97
N GLY A 121 -10.32 -26.23 4.48
CA GLY A 121 -9.96 -27.53 5.06
C GLY A 121 -9.21 -27.44 6.41
N TYR A 122 -9.48 -26.37 7.16
CA TYR A 122 -8.95 -26.11 8.50
C TYR A 122 -9.92 -26.52 9.62
N GLU A 123 -10.86 -27.42 9.32
CA GLU A 123 -11.90 -27.92 10.25
C GLU A 123 -11.31 -28.27 11.64
N ASP A 124 -10.08 -28.78 11.68
CA ASP A 124 -9.40 -29.23 12.90
C ASP A 124 -7.95 -28.67 13.07
N ARG A 125 -7.60 -27.55 12.41
CA ARG A 125 -6.21 -27.04 12.41
C ARG A 125 -6.11 -25.58 12.84
N PHE A 126 -5.39 -25.34 13.94
CA PHE A 126 -4.92 -24.01 14.34
C PHE A 126 -4.05 -23.41 13.23
N SER A 127 -4.38 -22.22 12.74
CA SER A 127 -3.48 -21.48 11.86
C SER A 127 -2.39 -20.82 12.69
N TRP A 128 -1.14 -21.17 12.42
CA TRP A 128 0.04 -20.58 13.06
C TRP A 128 0.22 -19.09 12.71
N THR A 129 -0.52 -18.56 11.74
CA THR A 129 -0.59 -17.13 11.41
C THR A 129 -1.69 -16.38 12.17
N GLY A 130 -2.43 -17.04 13.08
CA GLY A 130 -3.53 -16.41 13.82
C GLY A 130 -4.81 -16.20 12.99
N THR A 131 -4.88 -16.73 11.76
CA THR A 131 -6.02 -16.54 10.87
C THR A 131 -6.93 -17.78 10.83
N TRP A 132 -8.18 -17.63 11.25
CA TRP A 132 -9.22 -18.66 11.14
C TRP A 132 -9.53 -19.01 9.66
N PRO A 133 -10.14 -20.17 9.36
CA PRO A 133 -10.65 -20.42 8.02
C PRO A 133 -11.61 -19.32 7.59
N ILE A 134 -11.33 -18.79 6.40
CA ILE A 134 -12.04 -17.69 5.74
C ILE A 134 -13.56 -17.86 5.81
N GLY A 135 -14.27 -16.77 6.12
CA GLY A 135 -15.68 -16.67 5.77
C GLY A 135 -16.58 -15.93 6.75
N ARG A 136 -16.48 -14.61 6.79
CA ARG A 136 -17.39 -13.75 7.55
C ARG A 136 -17.79 -12.50 6.78
N ALA A 137 -19.03 -12.08 6.97
CA ALA A 137 -19.49 -10.76 6.58
C ALA A 137 -19.00 -9.73 7.60
N GLN A 138 -18.64 -8.55 7.13
CA GLN A 138 -18.08 -7.49 7.97
C GLN A 138 -18.51 -6.11 7.49
N VAL A 139 -18.58 -5.16 8.41
CA VAL A 139 -18.74 -3.73 8.12
C VAL A 139 -17.54 -2.99 8.71
N PHE A 140 -16.89 -2.16 7.90
CA PHE A 140 -15.76 -1.33 8.33
C PHE A 140 -16.11 0.15 8.25
N ALA A 141 -15.65 0.90 9.25
CA ALA A 141 -15.72 2.36 9.28
C ALA A 141 -14.54 3.00 8.51
N PRO A 142 -14.66 4.29 8.10
CA PRO A 142 -13.59 5.06 7.47
C PRO A 142 -12.32 5.20 8.31
N ASP A 143 -12.39 4.93 9.60
CA ASP A 143 -11.24 4.95 10.50
C ASP A 143 -10.50 3.59 10.55
N GLY A 144 -11.01 2.58 9.83
CA GLY A 144 -10.45 1.24 9.74
C GLY A 144 -11.00 0.26 10.78
N HIS A 145 -11.81 0.70 11.75
CA HIS A 145 -12.40 -0.21 12.73
C HIS A 145 -13.51 -1.08 12.13
N THR A 146 -13.58 -2.31 12.61
CA THR A 146 -14.70 -3.23 12.33
C THR A 146 -15.90 -2.82 13.18
N LEU A 147 -16.98 -2.38 12.54
CA LEU A 147 -18.25 -2.03 13.21
C LEU A 147 -19.13 -3.26 13.49
N ALA A 148 -19.08 -4.25 12.61
CA ALA A 148 -19.83 -5.48 12.76
C ALA A 148 -19.13 -6.65 12.08
N ASP A 149 -19.32 -7.84 12.62
CA ASP A 149 -18.70 -9.09 12.19
C ASP A 149 -19.68 -10.24 12.42
N SER A 150 -19.89 -11.09 11.40
CA SER A 150 -20.82 -12.22 11.49
C SER A 150 -20.25 -13.46 12.21
N GLY A 151 -18.96 -13.47 12.52
CA GLY A 151 -18.19 -14.68 12.78
C GLY A 151 -18.12 -15.61 11.57
N HIS A 152 -17.43 -16.74 11.71
CA HIS A 152 -17.12 -17.65 10.57
C HIS A 152 -18.13 -18.76 10.32
N ALA A 153 -19.04 -19.01 11.26
CA ALA A 153 -20.05 -20.08 11.12
C ALA A 153 -21.17 -19.72 10.11
N GLY A 154 -21.13 -18.53 9.53
CA GLY A 154 -22.21 -17.92 8.77
C GLY A 154 -23.17 -17.18 9.68
N GLY A 155 -23.55 -15.96 9.29
CA GLY A 155 -24.39 -15.08 10.09
C GLY A 155 -24.62 -13.74 9.41
N LEU A 156 -25.14 -12.78 10.17
CA LEU A 156 -25.38 -11.41 9.73
C LEU A 156 -24.42 -10.46 10.46
N ALA A 157 -23.74 -9.59 9.71
CA ALA A 157 -23.04 -8.44 10.27
C ALA A 157 -23.91 -7.20 10.06
N VAL A 158 -24.41 -6.63 11.15
CA VAL A 158 -25.29 -5.45 11.12
C VAL A 158 -24.63 -4.33 11.90
N ALA A 159 -24.46 -3.17 11.27
CA ALA A 159 -23.93 -1.96 11.89
C ALA A 159 -24.86 -0.77 11.61
N THR A 160 -24.93 0.15 12.55
CA THR A 160 -25.62 1.44 12.38
C THR A 160 -24.60 2.50 12.00
N VAL A 161 -24.82 3.18 10.88
CA VAL A 161 -23.96 4.27 10.40
C VAL A 161 -24.78 5.56 10.35
N PRO A 162 -24.25 6.70 10.82
CA PRO A 162 -24.94 7.99 10.68
C PRO A 162 -25.19 8.31 9.20
N ALA A 163 -26.44 8.57 8.82
CA ALA A 163 -26.80 8.88 7.43
C ALA A 163 -25.99 10.07 6.87
N ALA A 164 -25.69 11.07 7.72
CA ALA A 164 -24.86 12.22 7.36
C ALA A 164 -23.45 11.84 6.89
N ALA A 165 -22.89 10.73 7.37
CA ALA A 165 -21.57 10.25 6.97
C ALA A 165 -21.56 9.65 5.55
N LEU A 166 -22.74 9.30 5.01
CA LEU A 166 -22.92 8.74 3.68
C LEU A 166 -23.41 9.76 2.66
N VAL A 167 -23.70 11.01 3.06
CA VAL A 167 -24.12 12.08 2.17
C VAL A 167 -23.00 12.40 1.17
N GLY A 168 -23.37 12.54 -0.10
CA GLY A 168 -22.47 12.87 -1.18
C GLY A 168 -23.20 12.93 -2.52
N SER A 169 -22.49 13.37 -3.55
CA SER A 169 -22.99 13.37 -4.93
C SER A 169 -22.16 12.43 -5.80
N VAL A 170 -22.82 11.83 -6.80
CA VAL A 170 -22.15 10.99 -7.78
C VAL A 170 -21.64 11.85 -8.93
N ASN A 171 -20.35 11.73 -9.23
CA ASN A 171 -19.77 12.24 -10.47
C ASN A 171 -19.34 11.04 -11.34
N PRO A 172 -20.17 10.57 -12.28
CA PRO A 172 -19.86 9.37 -13.07
C PRO A 172 -18.67 9.57 -14.02
N LYS A 173 -18.27 10.82 -14.27
CA LYS A 173 -17.12 11.15 -15.13
C LYS A 173 -15.80 11.22 -14.37
N ALA A 174 -15.80 11.22 -13.05
CA ALA A 174 -14.57 11.28 -12.28
C ALA A 174 -13.71 10.01 -12.48
N GLY A 175 -12.39 10.19 -12.37
CA GLY A 175 -11.38 9.15 -12.46
C GLY A 175 -10.10 9.58 -11.76
N LEU A 176 -9.02 8.82 -11.96
CA LEU A 176 -7.69 9.10 -11.48
C LEU A 176 -6.95 10.05 -12.43
N ASP A 177 -5.90 10.68 -11.92
CA ASP A 177 -5.15 11.69 -12.67
C ASP A 177 -4.48 11.07 -13.91
N THR A 178 -4.60 11.77 -15.04
CA THR A 178 -3.96 11.37 -16.32
C THR A 178 -2.66 12.10 -16.57
N GLU A 179 -2.38 13.14 -15.79
CA GLU A 179 -1.24 14.04 -15.95
C GLU A 179 -0.53 14.23 -14.60
N GLY A 180 0.63 14.91 -14.64
CA GLY A 180 1.40 15.25 -13.44
C GLY A 180 2.13 14.04 -12.82
N PRO A 181 2.49 14.11 -11.53
CA PRO A 181 3.37 13.14 -10.88
C PRO A 181 2.77 11.72 -10.82
N TYR A 182 1.45 11.59 -10.92
CA TYR A 182 0.72 10.33 -10.75
C TYR A 182 0.17 9.75 -12.07
N ARG A 183 0.56 10.31 -13.23
CA ARG A 183 0.03 9.91 -14.55
C ARG A 183 0.11 8.41 -14.85
N LEU A 184 1.06 7.68 -14.24
CA LEU A 184 1.18 6.23 -14.41
C LEU A 184 -0.05 5.48 -13.90
N ALA A 185 -0.81 6.03 -12.95
CA ALA A 185 -2.04 5.43 -12.44
C ALA A 185 -3.03 5.06 -13.57
N THR A 186 -3.04 5.81 -14.66
CA THR A 186 -3.89 5.59 -15.83
C THR A 186 -3.13 5.24 -17.11
N ALA A 187 -1.82 4.97 -17.01
CA ALA A 187 -1.01 4.58 -18.15
C ALA A 187 -1.34 3.14 -18.59
N PRO A 188 -1.36 2.87 -19.91
CA PRO A 188 -1.39 1.52 -20.47
C PRO A 188 -0.30 0.61 -19.88
N ASN A 189 -0.60 -0.69 -19.76
CA ASN A 189 0.30 -1.65 -19.09
C ASN A 189 1.64 -1.83 -19.83
N ASP A 190 1.67 -1.65 -21.15
CA ASP A 190 2.86 -1.69 -22.00
C ASP A 190 3.75 -0.44 -21.86
N GLN A 191 3.26 0.62 -21.22
CA GLN A 191 4.00 1.83 -20.90
C GLN A 191 4.54 1.84 -19.46
N LEU A 192 4.31 0.77 -18.70
CA LEU A 192 4.84 0.68 -17.35
C LEU A 192 6.37 0.52 -17.38
N PRO A 193 7.09 1.17 -16.45
CA PRO A 193 8.54 0.98 -16.32
C PRO A 193 8.88 -0.49 -16.12
N PRO A 194 9.96 -1.00 -16.73
CA PRO A 194 10.38 -2.38 -16.56
C PRO A 194 10.76 -2.64 -15.08
N PRO A 195 10.65 -3.89 -14.60
CA PRO A 195 11.11 -4.24 -13.28
C PRO A 195 12.62 -4.00 -13.16
N TRP A 196 13.10 -3.82 -11.94
CA TRP A 196 14.54 -3.83 -11.67
C TRP A 196 15.17 -5.15 -12.17
N PRO A 197 16.31 -5.13 -12.88
CA PRO A 197 16.89 -6.31 -13.53
C PRO A 197 17.20 -7.44 -12.55
N ARG A 198 16.55 -8.60 -12.68
CA ARG A 198 16.77 -9.76 -11.79
C ARG A 198 17.75 -10.76 -12.42
N SER A 199 18.72 -11.23 -11.64
CA SER A 199 19.52 -12.42 -11.97
C SER A 199 18.91 -13.63 -11.24
N SER A 200 18.76 -14.77 -11.94
CA SER A 200 18.13 -15.98 -11.39
C SER A 200 18.96 -16.69 -10.31
N ASP A 201 20.26 -16.36 -10.22
CA ASP A 201 21.22 -17.24 -9.58
C ASP A 201 21.60 -16.80 -8.16
N LYS A 202 21.09 -15.65 -7.68
CA LYS A 202 21.42 -15.12 -6.35
C LYS A 202 20.20 -14.53 -5.63
N PRO A 203 19.96 -14.90 -4.36
CA PRO A 203 18.91 -14.26 -3.57
C PRO A 203 19.24 -12.77 -3.39
N ARG A 204 18.27 -11.90 -3.66
CA ARG A 204 18.38 -10.46 -3.42
C ARG A 204 18.12 -10.14 -1.95
N THR A 205 19.18 -10.16 -1.16
CA THR A 205 19.13 -9.78 0.25
C THR A 205 19.68 -8.38 0.48
N ALA A 206 19.08 -7.63 1.39
CA ALA A 206 19.59 -6.33 1.83
C ALA A 206 19.42 -6.20 3.35
N ARG A 207 20.48 -5.81 4.05
CA ARG A 207 20.39 -5.42 5.46
C ARG A 207 20.03 -3.95 5.55
N VAL A 208 18.85 -3.65 6.09
CA VAL A 208 18.30 -2.29 6.08
C VAL A 208 18.07 -1.78 7.49
N ALA A 209 18.20 -0.47 7.68
CA ALA A 209 17.99 0.18 8.96
C ALA A 209 17.01 1.35 8.86
N ALA A 210 16.07 1.45 9.80
CA ALA A 210 15.30 2.66 10.07
C ALA A 210 15.83 3.31 11.36
N VAL A 211 16.23 4.59 11.26
CA VAL A 211 16.86 5.31 12.37
C VAL A 211 15.88 6.29 12.99
N GLU A 212 15.64 6.08 14.29
CA GLU A 212 15.01 7.05 15.17
C GLU A 212 16.09 7.84 15.91
N CYS A 213 16.04 9.16 15.85
CA CYS A 213 17.03 10.02 16.48
C CYS A 213 16.45 11.41 16.76
N GLU A 214 16.85 12.05 17.86
CA GLU A 214 16.54 13.45 18.10
C GLU A 214 17.31 14.37 17.10
N PRO A 215 17.03 15.68 17.04
CA PRO A 215 17.77 16.64 16.21
C PRO A 215 19.19 16.93 16.75
N ASN A 216 19.97 15.89 17.04
CA ASN A 216 21.36 15.97 17.49
C ASN A 216 22.26 15.26 16.48
N ILE A 217 23.15 16.03 15.83
CA ILE A 217 24.00 15.51 14.74
C ILE A 217 25.02 14.50 15.25
N ASP A 218 25.64 14.70 16.41
CA ASP A 218 26.68 13.79 16.91
C ASP A 218 26.10 12.41 17.20
N ARG A 219 24.94 12.36 17.88
CA ARG A 219 24.21 11.11 18.12
C ARG A 219 23.76 10.44 16.82
N LEU A 220 23.36 11.22 15.82
CA LEU A 220 23.01 10.67 14.51
C LEU A 220 24.24 10.01 13.87
N LEU A 221 25.40 10.67 13.88
CA LEU A 221 26.64 10.15 13.33
C LEU A 221 27.12 8.88 14.06
N GLU A 222 26.92 8.79 15.37
CA GLU A 222 27.16 7.57 16.17
C GLU A 222 26.23 6.42 15.74
N LYS A 223 24.93 6.68 15.58
CA LYS A 223 23.98 5.68 15.07
C LYS A 223 24.32 5.22 13.65
N LEU A 224 24.82 6.12 12.80
CA LEU A 224 25.33 5.75 11.48
C LEU A 224 26.58 4.87 11.56
N ASP A 225 27.51 5.15 12.48
CA ASP A 225 28.63 4.24 12.74
C ASP A 225 28.15 2.87 13.23
N HIS A 226 27.12 2.81 14.08
CA HIS A 226 26.51 1.55 14.51
C HIS A 226 25.91 0.76 13.34
N CYS A 227 25.12 1.40 12.47
CA CYS A 227 24.59 0.77 11.25
C CYS A 227 25.72 0.20 10.37
N GLY A 228 26.82 0.95 10.23
CA GLY A 228 27.99 0.51 9.49
C GLY A 228 28.72 -0.68 10.12
N GLN A 229 28.87 -0.70 11.45
CA GLN A 229 29.39 -1.85 12.21
C GLN A 229 28.51 -3.08 12.07
N GLN A 230 27.19 -2.87 11.94
CA GLN A 230 26.22 -3.93 11.64
C GLN A 230 26.16 -4.26 10.15
N HIS A 231 27.03 -3.70 9.29
CA HIS A 231 27.07 -3.98 7.85
C HIS A 231 25.74 -3.74 7.13
N CYS A 232 25.02 -2.66 7.47
CA CYS A 232 23.81 -2.28 6.76
C CYS A 232 24.13 -1.90 5.30
N ASP A 233 23.28 -2.31 4.37
CA ASP A 233 23.32 -1.91 2.96
C ASP A 233 22.64 -0.56 2.74
N LEU A 234 21.57 -0.26 3.49
CA LEU A 234 20.77 0.95 3.34
C LEU A 234 20.26 1.43 4.69
N VAL A 235 20.39 2.74 4.94
CA VAL A 235 19.90 3.41 6.15
C VAL A 235 18.91 4.51 5.77
N CYS A 236 17.69 4.43 6.32
CA CYS A 236 16.67 5.47 6.21
C CYS A 236 16.65 6.31 7.49
N LEU A 237 16.83 7.61 7.34
CA LEU A 237 16.67 8.58 8.42
C LEU A 237 15.26 9.20 8.39
N TRP A 238 14.86 9.88 9.46
CA TRP A 238 13.57 10.56 9.54
C TRP A 238 13.58 11.95 8.87
N GLU A 239 12.43 12.62 8.82
CA GLU A 239 12.27 13.95 8.23
C GLU A 239 12.78 15.04 9.19
N TYR A 240 14.00 15.55 8.98
CA TYR A 240 14.59 16.60 9.81
C TYR A 240 14.14 18.00 9.40
N VAL A 241 13.98 18.90 10.38
CA VAL A 241 13.77 20.34 10.16
C VAL A 241 14.91 21.09 10.84
N TRP A 242 15.84 21.65 10.07
CA TRP A 242 17.07 22.26 10.60
C TRP A 242 17.03 23.79 10.71
N TYR A 243 15.92 24.42 10.31
CA TYR A 243 15.65 25.85 10.41
C TYR A 243 14.14 26.06 10.59
N GLN A 244 13.73 27.23 11.12
CA GLN A 244 12.31 27.52 11.38
C GLN A 244 11.71 28.54 10.40
N ASN A 245 12.53 29.28 9.67
CA ASN A 245 12.08 30.32 8.76
C ASN A 245 13.11 30.62 7.66
N ASP A 246 12.67 31.39 6.67
CA ASP A 246 13.43 31.81 5.49
C ASP A 246 14.75 32.53 5.80
N GLN A 247 14.86 33.24 6.92
CA GLN A 247 16.12 33.90 7.32
C GLN A 247 17.12 32.88 7.86
N GLU A 248 16.63 31.90 8.61
CA GLU A 248 17.45 30.84 9.17
C GLU A 248 18.01 29.88 8.12
N VAL A 249 17.33 29.69 6.98
CA VAL A 249 17.88 28.93 5.85
C VAL A 249 19.24 29.48 5.43
N GLU A 250 19.36 30.79 5.24
CA GLU A 250 20.63 31.41 4.85
C GLU A 250 21.63 31.42 6.00
N LYS A 251 21.18 31.73 7.21
CA LYS A 251 22.02 31.77 8.41
C LYS A 251 22.71 30.42 8.68
N TYR A 252 22.01 29.31 8.48
CA TYR A 252 22.52 27.97 8.79
C TYR A 252 22.97 27.17 7.57
N ARG A 253 22.94 27.75 6.36
CA ARG A 253 23.30 27.05 5.11
C ARG A 253 24.62 26.30 5.20
N GLN A 254 25.70 26.99 5.60
CA GLN A 254 27.04 26.38 5.70
C GLN A 254 27.12 25.27 6.76
N ARG A 255 26.43 25.43 7.89
CA ARG A 255 26.33 24.40 8.94
C ARG A 255 25.60 23.17 8.42
N ASN A 256 24.48 23.36 7.73
CA ASN A 256 23.67 22.27 7.20
C ASN A 256 24.41 21.53 6.08
N GLU A 257 25.15 22.23 5.22
CA GLU A 257 26.07 21.64 4.24
C GLU A 257 27.20 20.85 4.91
N GLN A 258 27.73 21.32 6.04
CA GLN A 258 28.72 20.56 6.82
C GLN A 258 28.13 19.26 7.38
N TRP A 259 26.92 19.29 7.95
CA TRP A 259 26.24 18.09 8.44
C TRP A 259 25.97 17.09 7.32
N LEU A 260 25.52 17.55 6.16
CA LEU A 260 25.32 16.69 4.98
C LEU A 260 26.63 16.05 4.52
N ARG A 261 27.75 16.78 4.53
CA ARG A 261 29.08 16.21 4.23
C ARG A 261 29.48 15.12 5.22
N GLN A 262 29.27 15.33 6.52
CA GLN A 262 29.57 14.32 7.54
C GLN A 262 28.72 13.05 7.36
N ILE A 263 27.44 13.19 7.00
CA ILE A 263 26.56 12.05 6.70
C ILE A 263 27.04 11.31 5.45
N ALA A 264 27.40 12.04 4.39
CA ALA A 264 27.95 11.47 3.17
C ALA A 264 29.28 10.72 3.42
N GLU A 265 30.15 11.27 4.27
CA GLU A 265 31.39 10.60 4.72
C GLU A 265 31.09 9.28 5.45
N LYS A 266 30.03 9.21 6.29
CA LYS A 266 29.59 7.95 6.90
C LYS A 266 29.15 6.92 5.86
N ALA A 267 28.40 7.34 4.84
CA ALA A 267 27.97 6.46 3.75
C ALA A 267 29.18 5.82 3.04
N GLY A 268 30.17 6.64 2.66
CA GLY A 268 31.40 6.18 2.01
C GLY A 268 32.28 5.32 2.92
N LYS A 269 32.48 5.73 4.17
CA LYS A 269 33.27 5.00 5.18
C LYS A 269 32.74 3.58 5.40
N HIS A 270 31.41 3.43 5.48
CA HIS A 270 30.75 2.16 5.80
C HIS A 270 30.22 1.41 4.57
N LYS A 271 30.41 1.96 3.37
CA LYS A 271 29.98 1.37 2.09
C LYS A 271 28.48 1.04 2.05
N MET A 272 27.66 1.96 2.57
CA MET A 272 26.21 1.82 2.67
C MET A 272 25.50 2.98 1.99
N TYR A 273 24.29 2.75 1.51
CA TYR A 273 23.39 3.82 1.08
C TYR A 273 22.80 4.53 2.31
N ILE A 274 22.65 5.85 2.24
CA ILE A 274 21.96 6.64 3.28
C ILE A 274 20.95 7.56 2.62
N VAL A 275 19.72 7.56 3.15
CA VAL A 275 18.68 8.53 2.78
C VAL A 275 18.40 9.45 3.97
N ILE A 276 18.64 10.74 3.78
CA ILE A 276 18.20 11.81 4.67
C ILE A 276 17.09 12.60 3.99
N ALA A 277 16.09 13.06 4.74
CA ALA A 277 15.05 13.93 4.20
C ALA A 277 14.66 15.06 5.15
N GLY A 278 13.98 16.05 4.58
CA GLY A 278 13.34 17.15 5.30
C GLY A 278 13.80 18.52 4.80
N GLU A 279 13.73 19.49 5.70
CA GLU A 279 14.10 20.88 5.48
C GLU A 279 15.59 21.07 5.83
N LEU A 280 16.44 20.81 4.82
CA LEU A 280 17.88 20.60 4.98
C LEU A 280 18.70 21.89 4.76
N HIS A 281 19.29 22.09 3.58
CA HIS A 281 20.20 23.22 3.30
C HIS A 281 19.70 24.19 2.22
N ARG A 282 18.73 23.77 1.38
CA ARG A 282 18.24 24.55 0.23
C ARG A 282 16.94 25.32 0.49
N GLY A 283 16.31 25.11 1.64
CA GLY A 283 15.10 25.84 2.02
C GLY A 283 13.79 25.12 1.72
N PHE A 284 13.78 24.07 0.89
CA PHE A 284 12.59 23.25 0.64
C PHE A 284 12.75 21.83 1.20
N ASN A 285 11.61 21.15 1.37
CA ASN A 285 11.55 19.80 1.90
C ASN A 285 11.92 18.77 0.82
N GLU A 286 13.07 18.12 0.98
CA GLU A 286 13.66 17.17 0.02
C GLU A 286 14.29 15.97 0.71
N ALA A 287 14.43 14.87 -0.01
CA ALA A 287 15.28 13.74 0.33
C ALA A 287 16.54 13.73 -0.52
N ILE A 288 17.66 13.33 0.07
CA ILE A 288 18.96 13.15 -0.56
C ILE A 288 19.40 11.71 -0.33
N LEU A 289 19.76 11.03 -1.42
CA LEU A 289 20.29 9.68 -1.39
C LEU A 289 21.79 9.70 -1.65
N TYR A 290 22.57 9.19 -0.71
CA TYR A 290 24.01 8.98 -0.86
C TYR A 290 24.30 7.52 -1.22
N ASP A 291 25.23 7.30 -2.15
CA ASP A 291 25.72 5.99 -2.55
C ASP A 291 26.78 5.42 -1.59
N ARG A 292 27.24 4.20 -1.88
CA ARG A 292 28.25 3.49 -1.09
C ARG A 292 29.65 4.14 -1.12
N GLN A 293 29.88 5.16 -1.95
CA GLN A 293 31.11 5.96 -1.96
C GLN A 293 30.93 7.30 -1.25
N GLY A 294 29.74 7.58 -0.71
CA GLY A 294 29.41 8.86 -0.11
C GLY A 294 29.13 9.96 -1.13
N LYS A 295 28.83 9.61 -2.38
CA LYS A 295 28.41 10.59 -3.40
C LYS A 295 26.90 10.67 -3.45
N GLU A 296 26.39 11.85 -3.76
CA GLU A 296 24.96 12.02 -3.99
C GLU A 296 24.53 11.28 -5.26
N LEU A 297 23.64 10.30 -5.11
CA LEU A 297 23.05 9.55 -6.23
C LEU A 297 21.85 10.30 -6.82
N GLY A 298 21.09 11.02 -5.99
CA GLY A 298 19.95 11.81 -6.44
C GLY A 298 19.13 12.41 -5.32
N ARG A 299 18.09 13.16 -5.72
CA ARG A 299 17.18 13.90 -4.83
C ARG A 299 15.71 13.68 -5.20
N TYR A 300 14.86 13.78 -4.19
CA TYR A 300 13.40 13.81 -4.33
C TYR A 300 12.86 15.03 -3.59
N THR A 301 12.01 15.84 -4.22
CA THR A 301 11.33 16.95 -3.56
C THR A 301 9.94 16.51 -3.14
N LYS A 302 9.55 16.74 -1.88
CA LYS A 302 8.24 16.37 -1.34
C LYS A 302 7.11 16.91 -2.23
N ILE A 303 6.13 16.10 -2.60
CA ILE A 303 5.05 16.54 -3.49
C ILE A 303 4.02 17.31 -2.66
N ILE A 304 3.62 16.76 -1.51
CA ILE A 304 2.66 17.40 -0.60
C ILE A 304 3.42 18.32 0.35
N GLN A 305 3.67 19.55 -0.10
CA GLN A 305 4.44 20.54 0.66
C GLN A 305 3.71 21.01 1.93
N THR A 306 4.48 21.08 3.02
CA THR A 306 4.08 21.67 4.30
C THR A 306 4.73 23.04 4.53
N THR A 307 5.75 23.39 3.75
CA THR A 307 6.32 24.73 3.72
C THR A 307 5.26 25.74 3.23
N PRO A 308 5.11 26.92 3.87
CA PRO A 308 4.15 27.94 3.43
C PRO A 308 4.37 28.36 1.97
N LYS A 309 3.29 28.62 1.23
CA LYS A 309 3.37 29.03 -0.19
C LYS A 309 4.05 30.39 -0.38
N GLU A 310 4.06 31.20 0.67
CA GLU A 310 4.66 32.52 0.71
C GLU A 310 6.18 32.47 1.00
N SER A 311 6.72 31.32 1.41
CA SER A 311 8.16 31.13 1.60
C SER A 311 8.90 31.31 0.28
N LYS A 312 10.07 31.99 0.32
CA LYS A 312 10.96 32.12 -0.84
C LYS A 312 11.46 30.76 -1.35
N TYR A 313 11.34 29.72 -0.54
CA TYR A 313 11.78 28.36 -0.86
C TYR A 313 10.62 27.39 -1.04
N TYR A 314 9.39 27.86 -1.23
CA TYR A 314 8.31 26.94 -1.59
C TYR A 314 8.59 26.27 -2.94
N GLN A 315 8.72 24.93 -2.93
CA GLN A 315 8.86 24.15 -4.17
C GLN A 315 8.23 22.77 -4.00
N ALA A 316 7.11 22.53 -4.66
CA ALA A 316 6.51 21.20 -4.71
C ALA A 316 7.22 20.29 -5.71
N GLY A 317 7.34 19.01 -5.36
CA GLY A 317 7.84 17.98 -6.26
C GLY A 317 6.89 17.70 -7.42
N ASP A 318 7.46 17.30 -8.55
CA ASP A 318 6.75 17.02 -9.81
C ASP A 318 6.78 15.54 -10.22
N ARG A 319 7.44 14.69 -9.43
CA ARG A 319 7.68 13.27 -9.73
C ARG A 319 7.80 12.44 -8.46
N VAL A 320 7.43 11.16 -8.54
CA VAL A 320 7.66 10.20 -7.46
C VAL A 320 9.16 9.85 -7.36
N GLY A 321 9.69 9.77 -6.14
CA GLY A 321 11.13 9.61 -5.87
C GLY A 321 11.65 8.18 -6.08
N ILE A 322 11.77 7.73 -7.32
CA ILE A 322 12.24 6.38 -7.69
C ILE A 322 13.75 6.35 -7.93
N PHE A 323 14.45 5.38 -7.32
CA PHE A 323 15.89 5.20 -7.49
C PHE A 323 16.25 3.72 -7.61
N ASP A 324 17.18 3.38 -8.49
CA ASP A 324 17.72 2.03 -8.64
C ASP A 324 19.06 1.92 -7.87
N LEU A 325 19.14 0.94 -6.97
CA LEU A 325 20.34 0.58 -6.22
C LEU A 325 20.95 -0.70 -6.79
N ASP A 326 22.10 -1.11 -6.25
CA ASP A 326 22.79 -2.35 -6.65
C ASP A 326 22.04 -3.66 -6.27
N PHE A 327 21.07 -3.58 -5.34
CA PHE A 327 20.26 -4.73 -4.93
C PHE A 327 18.78 -4.61 -5.29
N GLY A 328 18.28 -3.43 -5.66
CA GLY A 328 16.87 -3.24 -5.99
C GLY A 328 16.41 -1.80 -6.18
N ARG A 329 15.13 -1.66 -6.51
CA ARG A 329 14.48 -0.36 -6.72
C ARG A 329 13.84 0.14 -5.45
N ILE A 330 14.11 1.40 -5.10
CA ILE A 330 13.49 2.07 -3.96
C ILE A 330 12.57 3.21 -4.39
N CYS A 331 11.65 3.58 -3.51
CA CYS A 331 10.90 4.83 -3.57
C CYS A 331 11.05 5.59 -2.26
N VAL A 332 11.16 6.92 -2.32
CA VAL A 332 11.12 7.78 -1.13
C VAL A 332 9.83 8.61 -1.14
N LYS A 333 9.12 8.61 -0.01
CA LYS A 333 8.00 9.51 0.27
C LYS A 333 8.19 10.18 1.63
N ILE A 334 7.92 11.47 1.73
CA ILE A 334 8.25 12.25 2.93
C ILE A 334 6.97 12.65 3.64
N CYS A 335 6.79 12.22 4.90
CA CYS A 335 5.74 12.71 5.81
C CYS A 335 4.37 12.90 5.14
N ALA A 336 3.89 14.13 4.96
CA ALA A 336 2.59 14.48 4.38
C ALA A 336 2.30 13.88 2.99
N ASP A 337 3.31 13.39 2.27
CA ASP A 337 3.10 12.57 1.07
C ASP A 337 2.22 11.33 1.32
N VAL A 338 2.13 10.86 2.56
CA VAL A 338 1.20 9.80 2.97
C VAL A 338 -0.26 10.15 2.72
N TYR A 339 -0.63 11.42 2.64
CA TYR A 339 -2.01 11.83 2.33
C TYR A 339 -2.32 11.77 0.82
N ALA A 340 -1.37 11.34 -0.01
CA ALA A 340 -1.56 11.07 -1.43
C ALA A 340 -1.40 9.57 -1.74
N PRO A 341 -2.46 8.75 -1.63
CA PRO A 341 -2.41 7.32 -1.97
C PRO A 341 -1.94 7.03 -3.40
N LEU A 342 -2.12 7.99 -4.32
CA LEU A 342 -1.65 7.89 -5.71
C LEU A 342 -0.11 7.84 -5.83
N LEU A 343 0.62 8.34 -4.83
CA LEU A 343 2.08 8.21 -4.79
C LEU A 343 2.47 6.74 -4.61
N ASP A 344 1.89 6.04 -3.64
CA ASP A 344 2.16 4.63 -3.38
C ASP A 344 1.68 3.74 -4.54
N LEU A 345 0.53 4.06 -5.17
CA LEU A 345 0.10 3.42 -6.41
C LEU A 345 1.16 3.59 -7.51
N THR A 346 1.63 4.81 -7.73
CA THR A 346 2.64 5.10 -8.75
C THR A 346 3.95 4.36 -8.45
N ALA A 347 4.37 4.29 -7.19
CA ALA A 347 5.53 3.49 -6.76
C ALA A 347 5.34 1.99 -7.03
N GLY A 348 4.15 1.44 -6.77
CA GLY A 348 3.79 0.07 -7.12
C GLY A 348 3.87 -0.21 -8.62
N LEU A 349 3.45 0.74 -9.45
CA LEU A 349 3.53 0.66 -10.91
C LEU A 349 4.97 0.78 -11.45
N HIS A 350 5.84 1.46 -10.71
CA HIS A 350 7.29 1.41 -10.92
C HIS A 350 7.93 0.10 -10.42
N GLN A 351 7.15 -0.82 -9.84
CA GLN A 351 7.58 -2.12 -9.34
C GLN A 351 8.62 -2.02 -8.22
N VAL A 352 8.51 -0.96 -7.41
CA VAL A 352 9.40 -0.67 -6.28
C VAL A 352 9.55 -1.88 -5.36
N ASP A 353 10.78 -2.18 -4.97
CA ASP A 353 11.07 -3.25 -4.04
C ASP A 353 10.89 -2.80 -2.59
N LEU A 354 11.30 -1.57 -2.29
CA LEU A 354 11.38 -0.98 -0.94
C LEU A 354 10.90 0.49 -0.93
N MET A 355 9.90 0.80 -0.10
CA MET A 355 9.45 2.16 0.18
C MET A 355 10.18 2.70 1.41
N LEU A 356 10.73 3.90 1.31
CA LEU A 356 11.36 4.63 2.41
C LEU A 356 10.45 5.79 2.80
N HIS A 357 10.16 5.88 4.10
CA HIS A 357 9.28 6.88 4.66
C HIS A 357 9.93 7.63 5.83
N PRO A 358 10.78 8.63 5.54
CA PRO A 358 11.19 9.64 6.51
C PRO A 358 9.98 10.48 6.91
N THR A 359 9.69 10.58 8.21
CA THR A 359 8.41 11.18 8.63
C THR A 359 8.41 11.82 10.01
N GLN A 360 7.52 12.80 10.17
CA GLN A 360 6.99 13.31 11.43
C GLN A 360 5.45 13.29 11.40
N ASP A 361 4.85 12.47 10.54
CA ASP A 361 3.42 12.44 10.28
C ASP A 361 2.61 12.14 11.53
N ALA A 362 1.36 12.58 11.54
CA ALA A 362 0.43 12.24 12.60
C ALA A 362 -0.83 11.63 12.01
N GLY A 363 -1.51 10.84 12.83
CA GLY A 363 -2.84 10.31 12.56
C GLY A 363 -3.72 10.55 13.78
N PRO A 364 -5.04 10.29 13.66
CA PRO A 364 -5.96 10.39 14.80
C PRO A 364 -5.55 9.45 15.96
N TYR A 365 -4.91 8.34 15.63
CA TYR A 365 -4.29 7.37 16.53
C TYR A 365 -3.28 6.54 15.71
N GLY A 366 -2.38 5.77 16.31
CA GLY A 366 -1.33 5.07 15.57
C GLY A 366 -1.77 3.76 14.91
N GLU A 367 -2.87 3.13 15.34
CA GLU A 367 -3.43 2.00 14.58
C GLU A 367 -3.91 2.44 13.19
N PHE A 368 -4.45 3.65 13.06
CA PHE A 368 -4.75 4.29 11.77
C PHE A 368 -3.51 4.37 10.89
N ILE A 369 -2.37 4.81 11.46
CA ILE A 369 -1.09 4.89 10.73
C ILE A 369 -0.64 3.49 10.29
N ARG A 370 -0.75 2.49 11.17
CA ARG A 370 -0.38 1.10 10.82
C ARG A 370 -1.26 0.52 9.72
N TRP A 371 -2.57 0.74 9.77
CA TRP A 371 -3.48 0.31 8.69
C TRP A 371 -3.13 1.01 7.39
N ARG A 372 -2.92 2.33 7.42
CA ARG A 372 -2.50 3.14 6.26
C ARG A 372 -1.21 2.59 5.63
N ASP A 373 -0.17 2.38 6.41
CA ASP A 373 1.13 1.99 5.89
C ASP A 373 1.16 0.51 5.46
N GLY A 374 0.54 -0.36 6.26
CA GLY A 374 0.55 -1.79 6.01
C GLY A 374 -0.33 -2.21 4.84
N HIS A 375 -1.52 -1.63 4.65
CA HIS A 375 -2.34 -1.99 3.48
C HIS A 375 -1.70 -1.55 2.17
N ARG A 376 -0.94 -0.45 2.15
CA ARG A 376 -0.22 -0.02 0.94
C ARG A 376 0.94 -0.95 0.60
N ALA A 377 1.65 -1.45 1.62
CA ALA A 377 2.65 -2.50 1.44
C ALA A 377 2.02 -3.77 0.84
N VAL A 378 0.82 -4.13 1.28
CA VAL A 378 -0.01 -5.21 0.74
C VAL A 378 -0.45 -4.97 -0.70
N ASP A 379 -1.02 -3.80 -1.00
CA ASP A 379 -1.63 -3.46 -2.28
C ASP A 379 -0.59 -3.32 -3.40
N HIS A 380 0.61 -2.84 -3.05
CA HIS A 380 1.68 -2.58 -4.01
C HIS A 380 2.83 -3.59 -3.91
N GLY A 381 2.77 -4.46 -2.90
CA GLY A 381 3.67 -5.57 -2.69
C GLY A 381 5.11 -5.16 -2.40
N TYR A 382 5.35 -4.01 -1.74
CA TYR A 382 6.69 -3.52 -1.36
C TYR A 382 6.98 -3.73 0.14
N PHE A 383 8.26 -3.72 0.52
CA PHE A 383 8.68 -3.58 1.92
C PHE A 383 8.69 -2.10 2.32
N LEU A 384 8.40 -1.75 3.58
CA LEU A 384 8.41 -0.35 4.05
C LEU A 384 9.47 -0.15 5.15
N LEU A 385 10.29 0.90 5.04
CA LEU A 385 11.10 1.43 6.13
C LEU A 385 10.52 2.76 6.56
N ARG A 386 9.89 2.79 7.73
CA ARG A 386 9.41 4.02 8.34
C ARG A 386 10.42 4.50 9.38
N ALA A 387 10.95 5.69 9.17
CA ALA A 387 11.87 6.35 10.10
C ALA A 387 11.22 7.64 10.62
N THR A 388 11.13 7.77 11.95
CA THR A 388 10.53 8.91 12.63
C THR A 388 11.43 9.38 13.78
N SER A 389 11.19 10.58 14.31
CA SER A 389 11.71 10.96 15.62
C SER A 389 10.91 10.29 16.76
N PRO A 390 11.50 10.18 17.97
CA PRO A 390 10.72 9.89 19.17
C PRO A 390 9.59 10.91 19.32
N CYS A 391 8.41 10.46 19.74
CA CYS A 391 7.26 11.33 19.95
C CYS A 391 6.39 10.85 21.13
N GLY A 392 5.44 11.69 21.53
CA GLY A 392 4.54 11.43 22.66
C GLY A 392 3.53 10.27 22.44
N PRO A 393 2.91 10.11 21.25
CA PRO A 393 2.04 8.96 20.99
C PRO A 393 2.78 7.62 21.09
N SER A 394 2.20 6.67 21.82
CA SER A 394 2.85 5.38 22.14
C SER A 394 2.96 4.39 20.98
N ASP A 395 2.28 4.68 19.89
CA ASP A 395 2.12 3.85 18.70
C ASP A 395 2.74 4.45 17.43
N HIS A 396 3.26 5.68 17.51
CA HIS A 396 4.06 6.30 16.46
C HIS A 396 5.54 5.98 16.66
N ARG A 397 6.05 5.06 15.83
CA ARG A 397 7.35 4.39 16.03
C ARG A 397 8.09 4.15 14.73
N ALA A 398 9.42 4.13 14.76
CA ALA A 398 10.17 3.62 13.62
C ALA A 398 9.90 2.12 13.49
N TYR A 399 9.64 1.64 12.27
CA TYR A 399 9.40 0.22 12.04
C TYR A 399 9.65 -0.19 10.59
N ILE A 400 9.80 -1.50 10.38
CA ILE A 400 9.99 -2.13 9.08
C ILE A 400 8.82 -3.10 8.81
N LEU A 401 8.12 -2.92 7.68
CA LEU A 401 7.04 -3.81 7.25
C LEU A 401 7.46 -4.68 6.06
N ASP A 402 6.88 -5.88 6.00
CA ASP A 402 6.93 -6.73 4.81
C ASP A 402 5.72 -6.51 3.86
N PRO A 403 5.75 -7.10 2.66
CA PRO A 403 4.64 -7.01 1.69
C PRO A 403 3.35 -7.72 2.10
N TRP A 404 3.29 -8.38 3.27
CA TRP A 404 2.06 -8.93 3.86
C TRP A 404 1.45 -7.98 4.90
N GLY A 405 2.08 -6.82 5.14
CA GLY A 405 1.66 -5.86 6.14
C GLY A 405 2.15 -6.19 7.54
N MET A 406 3.08 -7.14 7.69
CA MET A 406 3.61 -7.55 9.00
C MET A 406 4.75 -6.66 9.44
N VAL A 407 4.74 -6.27 10.72
CA VAL A 407 5.87 -5.58 11.36
C VAL A 407 6.98 -6.59 11.65
N LEU A 408 8.11 -6.46 10.96
CA LEU A 408 9.29 -7.29 11.15
C LEU A 408 10.12 -6.84 12.36
N ALA A 409 10.21 -5.52 12.58
CA ALA A 409 10.89 -4.92 13.72
C ALA A 409 10.37 -3.49 13.94
N ALA A 410 10.39 -3.01 15.18
CA ALA A 410 9.96 -1.66 15.55
C ALA A 410 10.75 -1.12 16.76
N SER A 411 10.82 0.21 16.87
CA SER A 411 11.40 0.90 18.04
C SER A 411 10.53 0.72 19.29
N GLN A 412 11.14 0.90 20.46
CA GLN A 412 10.44 1.00 21.74
C GLN A 412 9.98 2.43 21.99
N HIS A 413 8.93 2.62 22.80
CA HIS A 413 8.37 3.94 23.03
C HIS A 413 9.20 4.75 24.04
N LEU A 414 9.59 5.98 23.66
CA LEU A 414 10.31 6.94 24.50
C LEU A 414 11.58 6.39 25.16
N THR A 415 12.34 5.59 24.41
CA THR A 415 13.67 5.15 24.83
C THR A 415 14.72 5.66 23.85
N ASN A 416 16.00 5.61 24.25
CA ASN A 416 17.10 5.83 23.31
C ASN A 416 17.30 4.58 22.46
N ASN A 417 16.44 4.40 21.45
CA ASN A 417 16.46 3.22 20.59
C ASN A 417 17.75 3.13 19.76
N GLU A 418 18.37 1.95 19.72
CA GLU A 418 19.30 1.61 18.64
C GLU A 418 18.58 1.59 17.28
N PRO A 419 19.29 1.73 16.15
CA PRO A 419 18.69 1.59 14.83
C PRO A 419 17.91 0.27 14.68
N VAL A 420 16.72 0.36 14.08
CA VAL A 420 15.88 -0.82 13.80
C VAL A 420 16.41 -1.50 12.55
N ILE A 421 17.08 -2.66 12.71
CA ILE A 421 17.80 -3.35 11.62
C ILE A 421 17.15 -4.70 11.29
N VAL A 422 16.92 -4.96 9.99
CA VAL A 422 16.37 -6.23 9.49
C VAL A 422 17.13 -6.68 8.24
N ASN A 423 17.32 -8.00 8.09
CA ASN A 423 17.76 -8.60 6.82
C ASN A 423 16.53 -8.93 5.97
N LEU A 424 16.35 -8.24 4.85
CA LEU A 424 15.25 -8.47 3.93
C LEU A 424 15.67 -9.43 2.82
N GLN A 425 14.77 -10.33 2.43
CA GLN A 425 14.84 -11.02 1.14
C GLN A 425 13.81 -10.36 0.21
N LEU A 426 14.28 -9.61 -0.78
CA LEU A 426 13.45 -8.71 -1.60
C LEU A 426 12.55 -9.43 -2.62
N ASP A 427 12.78 -10.70 -2.89
CA ASP A 427 11.95 -11.57 -3.74
C ASP A 427 10.93 -12.41 -2.93
N ASN A 428 11.03 -12.37 -1.59
CA ASN A 428 10.03 -12.93 -0.69
C ASN A 428 8.81 -12.01 -0.67
N ARG A 429 7.98 -12.18 -1.69
CA ARG A 429 6.74 -11.45 -1.94
C ARG A 429 5.58 -12.41 -2.10
N PRO A 430 4.35 -11.93 -1.92
CA PRO A 430 3.19 -12.76 -2.09
C PRO A 430 3.11 -13.39 -3.48
N LYS A 431 2.69 -14.66 -3.50
CA LYS A 431 2.63 -15.46 -4.72
C LYS A 431 1.21 -15.51 -5.26
N TYR A 432 1.08 -15.60 -6.57
CA TYR A 432 -0.17 -15.92 -7.23
C TYR A 432 -0.37 -17.44 -7.25
N PHE A 433 -1.60 -17.87 -7.00
CA PHE A 433 -1.93 -19.27 -6.83
C PHE A 433 -3.10 -19.68 -7.72
N GLU A 434 -3.02 -20.90 -8.24
CA GLU A 434 -4.11 -21.48 -9.04
C GLU A 434 -4.45 -22.88 -8.55
N TRP A 435 -5.72 -23.26 -8.71
CA TRP A 435 -6.13 -24.64 -8.53
C TRP A 435 -5.43 -25.57 -9.54
N PRO A 436 -5.09 -26.81 -9.15
CA PRO A 436 -4.66 -27.84 -10.08
C PRO A 436 -5.59 -27.93 -11.30
N GLU A 437 -5.02 -28.18 -12.47
CA GLU A 437 -5.74 -28.17 -13.75
C GLU A 437 -6.98 -29.08 -13.76
N ARG A 438 -6.86 -30.28 -13.18
CA ARG A 438 -7.97 -31.23 -13.01
C ARG A 438 -9.17 -30.67 -12.24
N LEU A 439 -8.96 -29.71 -11.35
CA LEU A 439 -10.04 -29.02 -10.63
C LEU A 439 -10.61 -27.87 -11.44
N ARG A 440 -9.74 -27.09 -12.11
CA ARG A 440 -10.18 -26.01 -13.03
C ARG A 440 -11.05 -26.55 -14.18
N ALA A 441 -10.81 -27.78 -14.62
CA ALA A 441 -11.66 -28.48 -15.58
C ALA A 441 -13.12 -28.65 -15.14
N LYS A 442 -13.42 -28.54 -13.84
CA LYS A 442 -14.79 -28.66 -13.31
C LYS A 442 -15.60 -27.36 -13.39
N GLY A 443 -14.97 -26.23 -13.75
CA GLY A 443 -15.63 -24.93 -13.87
C GLY A 443 -14.80 -23.75 -13.30
N PRO A 444 -15.36 -22.53 -13.30
CA PRO A 444 -14.63 -21.29 -12.97
C PRO A 444 -14.35 -21.09 -11.47
N TYR A 445 -15.10 -21.76 -10.59
CA TYR A 445 -14.94 -21.65 -9.14
C TYR A 445 -14.84 -23.04 -8.48
N PRO A 446 -13.81 -23.83 -8.80
CA PRO A 446 -13.63 -25.11 -8.14
C PRO A 446 -13.16 -24.88 -6.70
N ASP A 447 -13.59 -25.73 -5.78
CA ASP A 447 -13.07 -25.80 -4.42
C ASP A 447 -12.34 -27.12 -4.22
N GLY A 448 -11.01 -27.05 -4.22
CA GLY A 448 -10.14 -28.20 -4.03
C GLY A 448 -9.95 -28.59 -2.57
N TYR A 449 -10.25 -27.70 -1.62
CA TYR A 449 -9.92 -27.92 -0.21
C TYR A 449 -10.72 -29.09 0.38
N GLN A 450 -12.00 -29.22 0.01
CA GLN A 450 -12.82 -30.36 0.41
C GLN A 450 -12.28 -31.70 -0.10
N GLN A 451 -11.52 -31.68 -1.20
CA GLN A 451 -10.90 -32.84 -1.83
C GLN A 451 -9.43 -33.02 -1.42
N LYS A 452 -8.96 -32.30 -0.38
CA LYS A 452 -7.54 -32.27 0.05
C LYS A 452 -6.60 -31.98 -1.12
N GLN A 453 -6.98 -31.03 -1.95
CA GLN A 453 -6.13 -30.50 -3.00
C GLN A 453 -5.80 -29.07 -2.65
N TRP A 454 -4.53 -28.71 -2.78
CA TRP A 454 -4.07 -27.36 -2.52
C TRP A 454 -3.77 -26.63 -3.82
N PRO A 455 -3.97 -25.31 -3.83
CA PRO A 455 -3.55 -24.49 -4.95
C PRO A 455 -2.02 -24.51 -5.08
N VAL A 456 -1.52 -24.26 -6.29
CA VAL A 456 -0.10 -24.27 -6.62
C VAL A 456 0.34 -22.86 -6.96
N ALA A 457 1.49 -22.44 -6.44
CA ALA A 457 2.09 -21.17 -6.80
C ALA A 457 2.41 -21.14 -8.30
N LYS A 458 1.97 -20.09 -9.00
CA LYS A 458 2.17 -19.88 -10.43
C LYS A 458 3.05 -18.67 -10.76
N GLY A 459 3.51 -17.95 -9.74
CA GLY A 459 4.42 -16.83 -9.91
C GLY A 459 4.28 -15.79 -8.80
N ASP A 460 4.87 -14.63 -9.04
CA ASP A 460 4.72 -13.43 -8.22
C ASP A 460 3.34 -12.81 -8.41
N LEU A 461 2.64 -12.47 -7.32
CA LEU A 461 1.29 -11.91 -7.40
C LEU A 461 1.28 -10.57 -8.10
N ARG A 462 2.19 -9.66 -7.74
CA ARG A 462 2.28 -8.33 -8.34
C ARG A 462 2.46 -8.41 -9.84
N SER A 463 3.36 -9.28 -10.33
CA SER A 463 3.54 -9.49 -11.77
C SER A 463 2.25 -9.89 -12.49
N VAL A 464 1.45 -10.78 -11.91
CA VAL A 464 0.16 -11.20 -12.49
C VAL A 464 -0.85 -10.06 -12.45
N LEU A 465 -0.95 -9.31 -11.35
CA LEU A 465 -1.89 -8.20 -11.23
C LEU A 465 -1.59 -7.10 -12.25
N LEU A 466 -0.32 -6.70 -12.41
CA LEU A 466 0.07 -5.65 -13.36
C LEU A 466 -0.33 -5.97 -14.81
N GLN A 467 -0.23 -7.24 -15.22
CA GLN A 467 -0.65 -7.68 -16.56
C GLN A 467 -2.16 -7.62 -16.78
N HIS A 468 -2.95 -7.69 -15.70
CA HIS A 468 -4.41 -7.78 -15.75
C HIS A 468 -5.13 -6.48 -15.37
N ARG A 469 -4.39 -5.40 -15.10
CA ARG A 469 -4.95 -4.05 -14.89
C ARG A 469 -5.71 -3.59 -16.14
N ARG A 470 -6.71 -2.75 -15.93
CA ARG A 470 -7.50 -2.10 -16.99
C ARG A 470 -7.49 -0.58 -16.86
N PRO A 471 -6.37 0.08 -17.20
CA PRO A 471 -6.18 1.51 -16.98
C PRO A 471 -7.19 2.40 -17.70
N GLU A 472 -7.82 1.92 -18.79
CA GLU A 472 -8.90 2.62 -19.48
C GLU A 472 -10.13 2.87 -18.57
N LEU A 473 -10.36 2.01 -17.57
CA LEU A 473 -11.46 2.16 -16.61
C LEU A 473 -11.16 3.17 -15.50
N TYR A 474 -9.88 3.52 -15.32
CA TYR A 474 -9.42 4.39 -14.24
C TYR A 474 -9.41 5.86 -14.64
N ARG A 475 -9.49 6.14 -15.94
CA ARG A 475 -9.48 7.50 -16.49
C ARG A 475 -10.80 8.24 -16.23
N PRO A 476 -10.77 9.58 -16.18
CA PRO A 476 -11.99 10.37 -16.28
C PRO A 476 -12.70 10.08 -17.60
N LYS A 477 -14.03 10.06 -17.58
CA LYS A 477 -14.83 9.88 -18.79
C LYS A 477 -15.05 11.24 -19.49
N PRO A 478 -15.14 11.26 -20.83
CA PRO A 478 -15.45 12.47 -21.60
C PRO A 478 -16.82 13.08 -21.24
#